data_AF-A0A931MMD4-F1
#
_entry.id   AF-A0A931MMD4-F1
#
_cell.length_a   1.000
_cell.length_b   1.000
_cell.length_c   1.000
_cell.angle_alpha   90.00
_cell.angle_beta   90.00
_cell.angle_gamma   90.00
#
_symmetry.space_group_name_H-M   'P 1'
#
loop_
_entity.id
_entity.type
_entity.pdbx_description
1 polymer ?
#
loop_
_entity_poly.entity_id
_entity_poly.type
_entity_poly.pdbx_seq_one_letter_code
_entity_poly.pdbx_strand_id
1 'polypeptide(L)'
;MRRDPAFEWFFLAHDAWWLWAESLMVISMRTSGALMGQPGTGREMQRMVAEKLRAAALLPVALSGAGSASPAETAHKAVRHYRKRVSANRRRLARQR
;
A
#
# COMPACT_ATOMS: atom_id res chain seq x y z
N MET A 1 9.19 -20.02 -18.38
CA MET A 1 10.58 -19.69 -17.96
C MET A 1 10.56 -19.42 -16.46
N ARG A 2 11.27 -20.23 -15.66
CA ARG A 2 11.40 -20.01 -14.21
C ARG A 2 12.37 -18.84 -14.02
N ARG A 3 11.90 -17.72 -13.47
CA ARG A 3 12.78 -16.57 -13.14
C ARG A 3 13.73 -16.96 -12.03
N ASP A 4 14.94 -16.39 -12.05
CA ASP A 4 15.95 -16.58 -11.01
C ASP A 4 15.38 -16.18 -9.64
N PRO A 5 15.35 -17.06 -8.63
CA PRO A 5 14.88 -16.73 -7.30
C PRO A 5 15.54 -15.48 -6.70
N ALA A 6 16.84 -15.28 -6.91
CA ALA A 6 17.55 -14.11 -6.37
C ALA A 6 17.02 -12.80 -6.98
N PHE A 7 16.73 -12.83 -8.28
CA PHE A 7 16.12 -11.72 -9.00
C PHE A 7 14.71 -11.42 -8.48
N GLU A 8 13.87 -12.45 -8.29
CA GLU A 8 12.51 -12.27 -7.75
C GLU A 8 12.50 -11.61 -6.37
N TRP A 9 13.39 -12.05 -5.47
CA TRP A 9 13.51 -11.45 -4.14
C TRP A 9 14.05 -10.02 -4.18
N PHE A 10 14.98 -9.72 -5.09
CA PHE A 10 15.46 -8.35 -5.29
C PHE A 10 14.33 -7.40 -5.71
N PHE A 11 13.51 -7.79 -6.68
CA PHE A 11 12.36 -6.98 -7.11
C PHE A 11 11.33 -6.83 -6.00
N LEU A 12 11.10 -7.88 -5.20
CA LEU A 12 10.21 -7.78 -4.04
C LEU A 12 10.73 -6.75 -3.04
N ALA A 13 12.03 -6.77 -2.74
CA ALA A 13 12.66 -5.81 -1.83
C ALA A 13 12.55 -4.38 -2.37
N HIS A 14 12.81 -4.18 -3.66
CA HIS A 14 12.62 -2.89 -4.34
C HIS A 14 11.16 -2.40 -4.22
N ASP A 15 10.19 -3.28 -4.47
CA ASP A 15 8.78 -2.94 -4.38
C ASP A 15 8.32 -2.69 -2.93
N ALA A 16 8.86 -3.42 -1.97
CA ALA A 16 8.60 -3.17 -0.56
C ALA A 16 9.21 -1.83 -0.10
N TRP A 17 10.41 -1.49 -0.56
CA TRP A 17 11.08 -0.22 -0.25
C TRP A 17 10.28 0.99 -0.71
N TRP A 18 9.83 0.95 -1.96
CA TRP A 18 8.98 2.01 -2.51
C TRP A 18 7.60 2.07 -1.85
N LEU A 19 7.01 0.92 -1.49
CA LEU A 19 5.78 0.90 -0.68
C LEU A 19 5.99 1.60 0.66
N TRP A 20 7.11 1.33 1.33
CA TRP A 20 7.49 1.98 2.57
C TRP A 20 7.65 3.51 2.39
N ALA A 21 8.40 3.94 1.37
CA ALA A 21 8.61 5.35 1.08
C ALA A 21 7.29 6.10 0.79
N GLU A 22 6.39 5.54 -0.04
CA GLU A 22 5.08 6.15 -0.28
C GLU A 22 4.20 6.16 0.97
N SER A 23 4.32 5.15 1.82
CA SER A 23 3.59 5.07 3.09
C SER A 23 4.02 6.19 4.03
N LEU A 24 5.32 6.48 4.13
CA LEU A 24 5.83 7.62 4.90
C LEU A 24 5.30 8.94 4.36
N MET A 25 5.26 9.15 3.04
CA MET A 25 4.66 10.37 2.47
C MET A 25 3.19 10.53 2.86
N VAL A 26 2.40 9.45 2.78
CA VAL A 26 0.98 9.46 3.17
C VAL A 26 0.81 9.80 4.65
N ILE A 27 1.61 9.20 5.53
CA ILE A 27 1.60 9.47 6.97
C ILE A 27 1.94 10.96 7.21
N SER A 28 3.04 11.45 6.65
CA SER A 28 3.46 12.85 6.80
C SER A 28 2.41 13.84 6.31
N MET A 29 1.76 13.58 5.17
CA MET A 29 0.68 14.44 4.65
C MET A 29 -0.52 14.51 5.59
N ARG A 30 -0.90 13.39 6.19
CA ARG A 30 -2.05 13.31 7.11
C ARG A 30 -1.74 13.91 8.47
N THR A 31 -0.56 13.64 9.01
CA THR A 31 -0.10 14.21 10.28
C THR A 31 0.06 15.73 10.15
N SER A 32 0.66 16.22 9.06
CA SER A 32 0.77 17.67 8.82
C SER A 32 -0.58 18.35 8.68
N GLY A 33 -1.52 17.78 7.92
CA GLY A 33 -2.88 18.33 7.80
C GLY A 33 -3.60 18.41 9.15
N ALA A 34 -3.47 17.38 9.98
CA ALA A 34 -4.04 17.36 11.33
C ALA A 34 -3.40 18.42 12.25
N LEU A 35 -2.07 18.52 12.26
CA LEU A 35 -1.34 19.52 13.05
C LEU A 35 -1.66 20.96 12.63
N MET A 36 -1.83 21.20 11.33
CA MET A 36 -2.18 22.52 10.77
C MET A 36 -3.68 22.85 10.92
N GLY A 37 -4.49 21.97 11.51
CA GLY A 37 -5.93 22.20 11.70
C GLY A 37 -6.70 22.31 10.38
N GLN A 38 -6.25 21.65 9.31
CA GLN A 38 -6.90 21.77 8.01
C GLN A 38 -8.37 21.29 8.05
N PRO A 39 -9.29 21.97 7.36
CA PRO A 39 -10.68 21.55 7.30
C PRO A 39 -10.84 20.12 6.76
N GLY A 40 -11.65 19.31 7.42
CA GLY A 40 -11.97 17.95 6.96
C GLY A 40 -10.99 16.85 7.39
N THR A 41 -9.96 17.16 8.17
CA THR A 41 -9.02 16.18 8.77
C THR A 41 -9.72 15.06 9.53
N GLY A 42 -10.76 15.36 10.31
CA GLY A 42 -11.58 14.35 11.00
C GLY A 42 -12.20 13.32 10.07
N ARG A 43 -12.77 13.76 8.93
CA ARG A 43 -13.33 12.85 7.92
C ARG A 43 -12.24 12.04 7.22
N GLU A 44 -11.08 12.64 6.97
CA GLU A 44 -9.94 11.93 6.38
C GLU A 44 -9.37 10.86 7.33
N MET A 45 -9.33 11.11 8.65
CA MET A 45 -8.94 10.10 9.63
C MET A 45 -9.89 8.90 9.65
N GLN A 46 -11.21 9.12 9.55
CA GLN A 46 -12.18 8.02 9.45
C GLN A 46 -11.99 7.24 8.14
N ARG A 47 -11.78 7.95 7.02
CA ARG A 47 -11.48 7.32 5.73
C ARG A 47 -10.22 6.46 5.79
N MET A 48 -9.16 6.95 6.44
CA MET A 48 -7.91 6.20 6.63
C MET A 48 -8.10 4.84 7.27
N VAL A 49 -8.91 4.77 8.31
CA VAL A 49 -9.18 3.51 9.04
C VAL A 49 -9.99 2.59 8.15
N ALA A 50 -11.06 3.10 7.53
CA ALA A 50 -11.88 2.32 6.59
C ALA A 50 -11.07 1.77 5.41
N GLU A 51 -10.11 2.53 4.88
CA GLU A 51 -9.21 2.08 3.81
C GLU A 51 -8.27 0.96 4.26
N LYS A 52 -7.73 1.03 5.49
CA LYS A 52 -6.89 -0.05 6.06
C LYS A 52 -7.69 -1.33 6.23
N LEU A 53 -8.88 -1.23 6.82
CA LEU A 53 -9.78 -2.37 7.01
C LEU A 53 -10.18 -3.00 5.67
N ARG A 54 -10.55 -2.19 4.67
CA ARG A 54 -10.85 -2.69 3.32
C ARG A 54 -9.63 -3.34 2.66
N ALA A 55 -8.43 -2.79 2.84
CA ALA A 55 -7.22 -3.39 2.28
C ALA A 55 -6.94 -4.77 2.90
N ALA A 56 -7.06 -4.90 4.22
CA ALA A 56 -6.90 -6.17 4.92
C ALA A 56 -7.98 -7.18 4.50
N ALA A 57 -9.25 -6.78 4.48
CA ALA A 57 -10.36 -7.65 4.09
C ALA A 57 -10.26 -8.15 2.63
N LEU A 58 -9.72 -7.32 1.73
CA LEU A 58 -9.54 -7.69 0.33
C LEU A 58 -8.24 -8.44 0.04
N LEU A 59 -7.30 -8.54 1.00
CA LEU A 59 -6.05 -9.23 0.78
C LEU A 59 -6.26 -10.73 0.49
N PRO A 60 -7.07 -11.49 1.26
CA PRO A 60 -7.35 -12.89 0.94
C PRO A 60 -7.90 -13.07 -0.48
N VAL A 61 -8.78 -12.18 -0.92
CA VAL A 61 -9.31 -12.18 -2.30
C VAL A 61 -8.20 -11.91 -3.32
N ALA A 62 -7.31 -10.96 -3.05
CA ALA A 62 -6.16 -10.67 -3.93
C ALA A 62 -5.14 -11.82 -3.98
N LEU A 63 -5.10 -12.65 -2.93
CA LEU A 63 -4.28 -13.86 -2.85
C LEU A 63 -5.04 -15.13 -3.33
N SER A 64 -6.33 -15.02 -3.67
CA SER A 64 -7.08 -16.15 -4.24
C SER A 64 -6.40 -16.64 -5.52
N GLY A 65 -6.33 -17.96 -5.69
CA GLY A 65 -5.57 -18.58 -6.79
C GLY A 65 -4.04 -18.60 -6.60
N ALA A 66 -3.52 -18.32 -5.40
CA ALA A 66 -2.10 -18.53 -5.07
C ALA A 66 -1.76 -19.98 -4.66
N GLY A 67 -2.71 -20.92 -4.71
CA GLY A 67 -2.53 -22.30 -4.22
C GLY A 67 -1.40 -23.09 -4.90
N SER A 68 -0.99 -22.69 -6.11
CA SER A 68 0.17 -23.25 -6.82
C SER A 68 1.31 -22.23 -7.03
N ALA A 69 1.21 -21.05 -6.42
CA ALA A 69 2.22 -20.00 -6.55
C ALA A 69 3.39 -20.24 -5.59
N SER A 70 4.58 -19.84 -5.98
CA SER A 70 5.73 -19.83 -5.09
C SER A 70 5.56 -18.81 -3.95
N PRO A 71 6.31 -18.95 -2.84
CA PRO A 71 6.31 -17.95 -1.76
C PRO A 71 6.65 -16.53 -2.25
N ALA A 72 7.61 -16.41 -3.17
CA ALA A 72 8.00 -15.13 -3.76
C ALA A 72 6.85 -14.49 -4.56
N GLU A 73 6.19 -15.26 -5.42
CA GLU A 73 5.03 -14.76 -6.19
C GLU A 73 3.87 -14.35 -5.28
N THR A 74 3.64 -15.09 -4.20
CA THR A 74 2.60 -14.77 -3.21
C THR A 74 2.92 -13.46 -2.49
N ALA A 75 4.18 -13.27 -2.08
CA ALA A 75 4.64 -12.04 -1.45
C ALA A 75 4.53 -10.84 -2.41
N HIS A 76 4.91 -11.01 -3.68
CA HIS A 76 4.74 -10.00 -4.73
C HIS A 76 3.28 -9.57 -4.90
N LYS A 77 2.35 -10.53 -4.94
CA LYS A 77 0.91 -10.22 -5.01
C LYS A 77 0.45 -9.40 -3.80
N ALA A 78 0.90 -9.76 -2.60
CA ALA A 78 0.57 -9.02 -1.39
C ALA A 78 1.12 -7.58 -1.41
N VAL A 79 2.40 -7.40 -1.77
CA VAL A 79 3.02 -6.06 -1.87
C VAL A 79 2.31 -5.22 -2.93
N ARG A 80 2.04 -5.77 -4.12
CA ARG A 80 1.32 -5.10 -5.20
C ARG A 80 -0.08 -4.64 -4.76
N HIS A 81 -0.79 -5.48 -4.01
CA HIS A 81 -2.12 -5.16 -3.46
C HIS A 81 -2.07 -3.93 -2.56
N TYR A 82 -1.08 -3.81 -1.68
CA TYR A 82 -0.91 -2.64 -0.82
C TYR A 82 -0.42 -1.41 -1.59
N ARG A 83 0.59 -1.56 -2.46
CA ARG A 83 1.13 -0.46 -3.29
C ARG A 83 0.04 0.27 -4.06
N LYS A 84 -0.82 -0.46 -4.78
CA LYS A 84 -1.92 0.16 -5.55
C LYS A 84 -2.78 1.10 -4.69
N ARG A 85 -3.04 0.71 -3.44
CA ARG A 85 -3.85 1.51 -2.51
C ARG A 85 -3.07 2.67 -1.93
N VAL A 86 -1.82 2.48 -1.52
CA VAL A 86 -0.96 3.56 -1.01
C VAL A 86 -0.72 4.63 -2.07
N SER A 87 -0.44 4.24 -3.32
CA SER A 87 -0.27 5.21 -4.41
C SER A 87 -1.56 5.98 -4.70
N ALA A 88 -2.73 5.33 -4.62
CA ALA A 88 -4.02 6.02 -4.74
C ALA A 88 -4.25 7.03 -3.61
N ASN A 89 -3.88 6.68 -2.37
CA ASN A 89 -3.91 7.57 -1.22
C ASN A 89 -2.99 8.79 -1.43
N ARG A 90 -1.73 8.54 -1.80
CA ARG A 90 -0.75 9.60 -2.03
C ARG A 90 -1.24 10.59 -3.08
N ARG A 91 -1.74 10.08 -4.22
CA ARG A 91 -2.28 10.93 -5.31
C ARG A 91 -3.49 11.74 -4.86
N ARG A 92 -4.39 11.16 -4.05
CA ARG A 92 -5.56 11.89 -3.54
C ARG A 92 -5.15 13.02 -2.61
N LEU A 93 -4.28 12.73 -1.64
CA LEU A 93 -3.80 13.73 -0.68
C LEU A 93 -3.03 14.86 -1.36
N ALA A 94 -2.23 14.54 -2.38
CA ALA A 94 -1.52 15.54 -3.17
C ALA A 94 -2.46 16.50 -3.94
N ARG A 95 -3.70 16.09 -4.25
CA ARG A 95 -4.73 16.94 -4.88
C ARG A 95 -5.59 17.73 -3.88
N GLN A 96 -5.49 17.40 -2.60
CA GLN A 96 -6.27 18.03 -1.52
C GLN A 96 -5.47 19.13 -0.79
N ARG A 97 -4.18 19.25 -1.11
CA ARG A 97 -3.35 20.42 -0.79
C ARG A 97 -3.57 21.50 -1.82
#